data_AF-A0AA38TU05-F1
#
_entry.id   AF-A0AA38TU05-F1
#
_cell.length_a   1.000
_cell.length_b   1.000
_cell.length_c   1.000
_cell.angle_alpha   90.00
_cell.angle_beta   90.00
_cell.angle_gamma   90.00
#
_symmetry.space_group_name_H-M   'P 1'
#
loop_
_entity.id
_entity.type
_entity.pdbx_description
1 polymer ?
#
loop_
_entity_poly.entity_id
_entity_poly.type
_entity_poly.pdbx_seq_one_letter_code
_entity_poly.pdbx_strand_id
1 'polypeptide(L)'
;MLLIYIFYNVFLNVIGGVVSCGNMDVYDRNGKEGKRINFEMQDLEGKVVNCTLWDNFAQELSTFVNANKNDGCVIIIIQFARVRL
;
A
#
# COMPACT_ATOMS: atom_id res chain seq x y z
N MET A 1 0.82 5.62 37.66
CA MET A 1 0.82 4.45 36.74
C MET A 1 -0.45 4.53 35.89
N LEU A 2 -0.47 5.41 34.90
CA LEU A 2 -1.54 5.48 33.90
C LEU A 2 -1.10 4.62 32.72
N LEU A 3 -1.79 3.51 32.50
CA LEU A 3 -1.67 2.71 31.28
C LEU A 3 -2.31 3.50 30.13
N ILE A 4 -1.59 4.45 29.54
CA ILE A 4 -1.90 4.93 28.20
C ILE A 4 -1.07 4.05 27.27
N TYR A 5 -1.72 3.01 26.73
CA TYR A 5 -1.29 2.26 25.56
C TYR A 5 -1.09 3.24 24.39
N ILE A 6 0.05 3.92 24.33
CA ILE A 6 0.50 4.49 23.07
C ILE A 6 0.90 3.25 22.26
N PHE A 7 -0.01 2.77 21.42
CA PHE A 7 0.34 1.91 20.30
C PHE A 7 1.50 2.60 19.58
N TYR A 8 2.72 2.09 19.75
CA TYR A 8 3.88 2.57 19.03
C TYR A 8 3.60 2.34 17.55
N ASN A 9 3.20 3.38 16.83
CA ASN A 9 3.08 3.31 15.37
C ASN A 9 4.50 3.09 14.84
N VAL A 10 4.76 1.91 14.29
CA VAL A 10 6.02 1.60 13.64
C VAL A 10 5.94 2.07 12.20
N PHE A 11 6.89 2.92 11.81
CA PHE A 11 7.03 3.41 10.44
C PHE A 11 8.31 2.87 9.83
N LEU A 12 8.22 2.29 8.63
CA LEU A 12 9.35 1.69 7.91
C LEU A 12 9.44 2.24 6.49
N ASN A 13 10.64 2.19 5.93
CA ASN A 13 10.85 2.37 4.50
C ASN A 13 10.92 0.98 3.86
N VAL A 14 10.15 0.76 2.80
CA VAL A 14 10.09 -0.54 2.10
C VAL A 14 10.30 -0.35 0.61
N ILE A 15 10.94 -1.34 -0.01
CA ILE A 15 11.15 -1.44 -1.46
C ILE A 15 10.81 -2.86 -1.90
N GLY A 16 10.19 -3.00 -3.06
CA GLY A 16 9.85 -4.31 -3.62
C GLY A 16 9.17 -4.21 -4.98
N GLY A 17 9.12 -5.33 -5.68
CA GLY A 17 8.38 -5.47 -6.93
C GLY A 17 6.91 -5.76 -6.66
N VAL A 18 6.01 -5.12 -7.42
CA VAL A 18 4.57 -5.41 -7.37
C VAL A 18 4.32 -6.73 -8.07
N VAL A 19 3.83 -7.72 -7.32
CA VAL A 19 3.55 -9.08 -7.85
C VAL A 19 2.06 -9.36 -8.00
N SER A 20 1.22 -8.60 -7.30
CA SER A 20 -0.23 -8.63 -7.43
C SER A 20 -0.80 -7.26 -7.13
N CYS A 21 -1.79 -6.81 -7.88
CA CYS A 21 -2.44 -5.52 -7.67
C CYS A 21 -3.95 -5.69 -7.88
N GLY A 22 -4.73 -5.45 -6.83
CA GLY A 22 -6.18 -5.53 -6.89
C GLY A 22 -6.80 -4.35 -7.63
N ASN A 23 -8.13 -4.39 -7.77
CA ASN A 23 -8.87 -3.23 -8.25
C ASN A 23 -8.93 -2.16 -7.16
N MET A 24 -9.15 -0.91 -7.58
CA MET A 24 -9.40 0.18 -6.64
C MET A 24 -10.81 0.07 -6.06
N ASP A 25 -10.88 0.14 -4.75
CA ASP A 25 -12.12 0.12 -3.97
C ASP A 25 -12.47 1.53 -3.49
N VAL A 26 -13.78 1.78 -3.40
CA VAL A 26 -14.35 2.96 -2.76
C VAL A 26 -14.89 2.57 -1.39
N TYR A 27 -14.69 3.42 -0.37
CA TYR A 27 -15.19 3.19 0.98
C TYR A 27 -15.68 4.49 1.62
N ASP A 28 -16.59 4.38 2.60
CA ASP A 28 -17.03 5.53 3.39
C ASP A 28 -16.01 5.85 4.49
N ARG A 29 -15.60 7.12 4.55
CA ARG A 29 -14.74 7.72 5.57
C ARG A 29 -15.54 8.80 6.28
N ASN A 30 -16.44 8.39 7.17
CA ASN A 30 -17.29 9.26 7.99
C ASN A 30 -18.14 10.21 7.13
N GLY A 31 -18.88 9.67 6.16
CA GLY A 31 -19.71 10.44 5.24
C GLY A 31 -18.95 11.14 4.12
N LYS A 32 -17.64 10.88 3.97
CA LYS A 32 -16.84 11.27 2.81
C LYS A 32 -16.36 10.03 2.08
N GLU A 33 -16.45 10.06 0.75
CA GLU A 33 -15.91 8.99 -0.07
C GLU A 33 -14.37 8.98 0.00
N GLY A 34 -13.79 7.81 0.27
CA GLY A 34 -12.35 7.55 0.17
C GLY A 34 -12.06 6.45 -0.84
N LYS A 35 -10.84 6.44 -1.37
CA LYS A 35 -10.36 5.40 -2.30
C LYS A 35 -9.24 4.59 -1.67
N ARG A 36 -9.14 3.31 -2.00
CA ARG A 36 -8.02 2.46 -1.59
C ARG A 36 -7.70 1.44 -2.67
N ILE A 37 -6.46 0.96 -2.65
CA ILE A 37 -6.04 -0.18 -3.45
C ILE A 37 -5.17 -1.09 -2.60
N ASN A 38 -5.42 -2.39 -2.69
CA ASN A 38 -4.61 -3.41 -2.06
C ASN A 38 -3.72 -4.08 -3.10
N PHE A 39 -2.46 -4.29 -2.77
CA PHE A 39 -1.47 -4.89 -3.65
C PHE A 39 -0.41 -5.62 -2.81
N GLU A 40 0.36 -6.47 -3.48
CA GLU A 40 1.41 -7.27 -2.87
C GLU A 40 2.77 -6.84 -3.44
N MET A 41 3.73 -6.65 -2.54
CA MET A 41 5.13 -6.39 -2.88
C MET A 41 6.00 -7.57 -2.49
N GLN A 42 6.96 -7.92 -3.35
CA GLN A 42 7.93 -8.99 -3.11
C GLN A 42 9.37 -8.44 -3.10
N ASP A 43 10.20 -8.92 -2.17
CA ASP A 43 11.63 -8.64 -2.14
C ASP A 43 12.46 -9.65 -2.96
N LEU A 44 13.78 -9.49 -2.96
CA LEU A 44 14.70 -10.38 -3.70
C LEU A 44 14.82 -11.79 -3.10
N GLU A 45 14.41 -11.98 -1.84
CA GLU A 45 14.37 -13.29 -1.18
C GLU A 45 13.02 -14.01 -1.38
N GLY A 46 12.09 -13.37 -2.10
CA GLY A 46 10.76 -13.89 -2.37
C GLY A 46 9.75 -13.64 -1.25
N LYS A 47 10.10 -12.89 -0.20
CA LYS A 47 9.16 -12.54 0.88
C LYS A 47 8.14 -11.54 0.37
N VAL A 48 6.87 -11.79 0.68
CA VAL A 48 5.74 -10.98 0.23
C VAL A 48 5.13 -10.20 1.38
N VAL A 49 4.80 -8.94 1.14
CA VAL A 49 4.06 -8.07 2.07
C VAL A 49 2.81 -7.51 1.40
N ASN A 50 1.72 -7.44 2.17
CA ASN A 50 0.47 -6.84 1.73
C ASN A 50 0.48 -5.35 2.06
N CYS A 51 0.21 -4.53 1.05
CA CYS A 51 0.22 -3.08 1.14
C CYS A 51 -1.15 -2.51 0.78
N THR A 52 -1.50 -1.38 1.42
CA THR A 52 -2.68 -0.60 1.08
C THR A 52 -2.27 0.85 0.86
N LEU A 53 -2.54 1.38 -0.33
CA LEU A 53 -2.48 2.82 -0.60
C LEU A 53 -3.88 3.41 -0.56
N TRP A 54 -3.97 4.70 -0.24
CA TRP A 54 -5.22 5.42 -0.06
C TRP A 54 -5.27 6.67 -0.93
N ASP A 55 -6.47 7.07 -1.29
CA ASP A 55 -6.81 8.29 -2.01
C ASP A 55 -5.93 8.52 -3.25
N ASN A 56 -5.19 9.63 -3.32
CA ASN A 56 -4.39 9.98 -4.49
C ASN A 56 -3.37 8.88 -4.85
N PHE A 57 -2.69 8.31 -3.86
CA PHE A 57 -1.72 7.24 -4.11
C PHE A 57 -2.37 5.97 -4.66
N ALA A 58 -3.60 5.66 -4.23
CA ALA A 58 -4.35 4.53 -4.80
C ALA A 58 -4.71 4.78 -6.27
N GLN A 59 -5.13 6.00 -6.59
CA GLN A 59 -5.49 6.41 -7.95
C GLN A 59 -4.26 6.40 -8.88
N GLU A 60 -3.12 6.92 -8.41
CA GLU A 60 -1.85 6.95 -9.15
C GLU A 60 -1.35 5.54 -9.45
N LEU A 61 -1.30 4.65 -8.45
CA LEU A 61 -0.89 3.27 -8.65
C LEU A 61 -1.81 2.54 -9.63
N SER A 62 -3.13 2.66 -9.44
CA SER A 62 -4.11 2.05 -10.34
C SER A 62 -3.92 2.54 -11.77
N THR A 63 -3.72 3.84 -11.97
CA THR A 63 -3.54 4.42 -13.31
C THR A 63 -2.26 3.90 -13.95
N PHE A 64 -1.16 3.90 -13.19
CA PHE A 64 0.13 3.44 -13.66
C PHE A 64 0.12 1.94 -14.01
N VAL A 65 -0.33 1.07 -13.12
CA VAL A 65 -0.38 -0.38 -13.37
C VAL A 65 -1.30 -0.71 -14.54
N ASN A 66 -2.43 -0.02 -14.68
CA ASN A 66 -3.34 -0.25 -15.80
C ASN A 66 -2.77 0.22 -17.16
N ALA A 67 -2.02 1.32 -17.18
CA ALA A 67 -1.35 1.79 -18.39
C ALA A 67 -0.17 0.91 -18.80
N ASN A 68 0.48 0.25 -17.83
CA ASN A 68 1.72 -0.50 -17.99
C ASN A 68 1.53 -2.01 -17.77
N LYS A 69 0.32 -2.56 -18.01
CA LYS A 69 0.01 -3.99 -17.71
C LYS A 69 0.95 -5.00 -18.37
N ASN A 70 1.54 -4.63 -19.50
CA ASN A 70 2.44 -5.48 -20.27
C ASN A 70 3.91 -5.08 -20.10
N ASP A 71 4.19 -4.02 -19.34
CA ASP A 71 5.52 -3.42 -19.22
C ASP A 71 6.21 -3.98 -17.97
N GLY A 72 6.76 -5.18 -18.13
CA GLY A 72 7.76 -5.75 -17.22
C GLY A 72 7.43 -5.71 -15.72
N CYS A 73 8.47 -5.45 -14.92
CA CYS A 73 8.39 -5.45 -13.46
C CYS A 73 8.20 -4.02 -12.93
N VAL A 74 7.15 -3.79 -12.14
CA VAL A 74 6.92 -2.52 -11.44
C VAL A 74 7.59 -2.56 -10.08
N ILE A 75 8.53 -1.65 -9.82
CA ILE A 75 9.18 -1.49 -8.50
C ILE A 75 8.58 -0.29 -7.78
N ILE A 76 8.23 -0.45 -6.51
CA ILE A 76 7.72 0.62 -5.64
C ILE A 76 8.65 0.83 -4.45
N ILE A 77 8.88 2.09 -4.11
CA ILE A 77 9.53 2.53 -2.87
C ILE A 77 8.49 3.28 -2.05
N ILE A 78 8.22 2.81 -0.83
CA ILE A 78 7.33 3.50 0.12
C ILE A 78 8.15 3.99 1.28
N GLN A 79 8.07 5.29 1.56
CA GLN A 79 8.70 5.90 2.73
C GLN A 79 7.66 6.12 3.82
N PHE A 80 8.07 5.92 5.08
CA PHE A 80 7.21 6.09 6.25
C PHE A 80 5.91 5.28 6.20
N ALA A 81 5.98 4.04 5.71
CA ALA A 81 4.85 3.12 5.71
C ALA A 81 4.48 2.74 7.15
N ARG A 82 3.21 2.93 7.53
CA ARG A 82 2.71 2.47 8.83
C ARG A 82 2.53 0.95 8.82
N VAL A 83 3.22 0.27 9.72
CA VAL A 83 3.01 -1.16 9.96
C VAL A 83 1.70 -1.35 10.70
N ARG A 84 0.83 -2.20 10.15
CA ARG A 84 -0.36 -2.70 10.84
C ARG A 84 -0.01 -4.07 11.41
N LEU A 85 0.19 -4.14 12.72
CA LEU A 85 0.33 -5.38 13.48
C LEU A 85 -1.04 -6.02 13.76
#